data_AF-A0A8F5BVR1-F1
#
_entry.id   AF-A0A8F5BVR1-F1
#
_cell.length_a   1.000
_cell.length_b   1.000
_cell.length_c   1.000
_cell.angle_alpha   90.00
_cell.angle_beta   90.00
_cell.angle_gamma   90.00
#
_symmetry.space_group_name_H-M   'P 1'
#
loop_
_entity.id
_entity.type
_entity.pdbx_description
1 polymer ?
#
loop_
_entity_poly.entity_id
_entity_poly.type
_entity_poly.pdbx_seq_one_letter_code
_entity_poly.pdbx_strand_id
1 'polypeptide(L)'
;MRTLPIWVPILQKFYSSLEIPAVIYGSQIIYVNLGIAFENKDIDLLIYHVYPHTVFVNAYRKAFNEENVRIEVFVENGETIYHSIY
;
A
#
# COMPACT_ATOMS: atom_id res chain seq x y z
N MET A 1 -12.87 -22.71 -5.44
CA MET A 1 -11.89 -21.62 -5.71
C MET A 1 -11.35 -21.16 -4.38
N ARG A 2 -10.03 -21.09 -4.19
CA ARG A 2 -9.48 -20.45 -2.98
C ARG A 2 -9.76 -18.96 -3.08
N THR A 3 -10.49 -18.41 -2.11
CA THR A 3 -10.67 -16.97 -1.94
C THR A 3 -9.30 -16.35 -1.66
N LEU A 4 -8.92 -15.34 -2.44
CA LEU A 4 -7.68 -14.60 -2.18
C LEU A 4 -7.84 -13.81 -0.87
N PRO A 5 -6.77 -13.66 -0.08
CA PRO A 5 -6.77 -12.75 1.06
C PRO A 5 -7.18 -11.34 0.64
N ILE A 6 -7.87 -10.63 1.53
CA ILE A 6 -8.46 -9.30 1.24
C ILE A 6 -7.41 -8.26 0.82
N TRP A 7 -6.16 -8.39 1.29
CA TRP A 7 -5.08 -7.48 0.93
C TRP A 7 -4.67 -7.59 -0.53
N VAL A 8 -4.88 -8.73 -1.20
CA VAL A 8 -4.46 -8.93 -2.61
C VAL A 8 -5.16 -7.96 -3.57
N PRO A 9 -6.50 -7.88 -3.61
CA PRO A 9 -7.18 -6.90 -4.46
C PRO A 9 -6.91 -5.45 -4.03
N ILE A 10 -6.64 -5.20 -2.74
CA ILE A 10 -6.24 -3.87 -2.24
C ILE A 10 -4.88 -3.48 -2.82
N LEU A 11 -3.88 -4.36 -2.73
CA LEU A 11 -2.56 -4.16 -3.30
C LEU A 11 -2.63 -3.90 -4.80
N GLN A 12 -3.36 -4.73 -5.55
CA GLN A 12 -3.48 -4.57 -7.00
C GLN A 12 -4.03 -3.20 -7.40
N LYS A 13 -5.10 -2.73 -6.73
CA LYS A 13 -5.70 -1.42 -7.00
C LYS A 13 -4.77 -0.27 -6.59
N PHE A 14 -4.23 -0.32 -5.37
CA PHE A 14 -3.38 0.74 -4.83
C PHE A 14 -2.08 0.87 -5.62
N TYR A 15 -1.38 -0.24 -5.85
CA TYR A 15 -0.09 -0.25 -6.55
C TYR A 15 -0.22 0.25 -7.99
N SER A 16 -1.30 -0.11 -8.70
CA SER A 16 -1.58 0.40 -10.05
C SER A 16 -1.91 1.89 -10.09
N SER A 17 -2.33 2.46 -8.96
CA SER A 17 -2.69 3.87 -8.83
C SER A 17 -1.52 4.73 -8.36
N LEU A 18 -0.41 4.12 -7.95
CA LEU A 18 0.76 4.80 -7.45
C LEU A 18 1.60 5.33 -8.62
N GLU A 19 1.82 6.65 -8.65
CA GLU A 19 2.54 7.34 -9.72
C GLU A 19 4.02 7.61 -9.37
N ILE A 20 4.58 6.78 -8.48
CA ILE A 20 5.98 6.82 -8.08
C ILE A 20 6.61 5.43 -8.12
N PRO A 21 7.94 5.32 -8.30
CA PRO A 21 8.66 4.07 -8.13
C PRO A 21 8.48 3.55 -6.69
N ALA A 22 7.86 2.38 -6.57
CA ALA A 22 7.81 1.58 -5.35
C ALA A 22 8.06 0.12 -5.71
N VAL A 23 8.57 -0.65 -4.75
CA VAL A 23 8.81 -2.09 -4.90
C VAL A 23 8.01 -2.81 -3.83
N ILE A 24 7.27 -3.84 -4.23
CA ILE A 24 6.56 -4.72 -3.29
C ILE A 24 7.59 -5.43 -2.42
N TYR A 25 7.42 -5.37 -1.10
CA TYR A 25 8.34 -5.97 -0.14
C TYR A 25 7.62 -6.98 0.76
N GLY A 26 8.26 -7.37 1.88
CA GLY A 26 7.67 -8.21 2.90
C GLY A 26 7.26 -9.60 2.40
N SER A 27 6.21 -10.15 3.02
CA SER A 27 5.65 -11.46 2.63
C SER A 27 4.92 -11.41 1.29
N GLN A 28 4.55 -10.22 0.82
CA GLN A 28 3.84 -9.99 -0.44
C GLN A 28 4.73 -10.29 -1.66
N ILE A 29 6.07 -10.26 -1.53
CA ILE A 29 7.01 -10.74 -2.56
C ILE A 29 6.70 -12.18 -2.97
N ILE A 30 6.32 -13.04 -2.02
CA ILE A 30 6.03 -14.45 -2.30
C ILE A 30 4.82 -14.58 -3.20
N TYR A 31 3.79 -13.77 -2.97
CA TYR A 31 2.61 -13.73 -3.82
C TYR A 31 2.94 -13.25 -5.24
N VAL A 32 3.71 -12.16 -5.38
CA VAL A 32 4.06 -11.59 -6.68
C VAL A 32 4.87 -12.59 -7.53
N ASN A 33 5.78 -13.33 -6.92
CA ASN A 33 6.68 -14.22 -7.64
C ASN A 33 6.13 -15.64 -7.82
N LEU A 34 5.42 -16.18 -6.82
CA LEU A 34 5.00 -17.58 -6.78
C LEU A 34 3.47 -17.76 -6.85
N GLY A 35 2.69 -16.68 -6.84
CA GLY A 35 1.22 -16.73 -6.84
C GLY A 35 0.62 -17.25 -5.53
N ILE A 36 1.42 -17.39 -4.47
CA ILE A 36 0.99 -17.90 -3.16
C ILE A 36 0.76 -16.72 -2.22
N ALA A 37 -0.51 -16.45 -1.92
CA ALA A 37 -0.90 -15.41 -0.97
C ALA A 37 -1.08 -15.99 0.44
N PHE A 38 -0.27 -15.51 1.38
CA PHE A 38 -0.47 -15.74 2.81
C PHE A 38 -1.37 -14.67 3.40
N GLU A 39 -2.01 -14.95 4.54
CA GLU A 39 -2.74 -13.93 5.27
C GLU A 39 -1.78 -12.85 5.77
N ASN A 40 -2.11 -11.59 5.50
CA ASN A 40 -1.35 -10.44 5.95
C ASN A 40 -2.33 -9.30 6.29
N LYS A 41 -1.97 -8.51 7.29
CA LYS A 41 -2.72 -7.32 7.73
C LYS A 41 -2.24 -6.06 7.00
N ASP A 42 -1.01 -6.08 6.50
CA ASP A 42 -0.32 -4.92 5.98
C ASP A 42 0.09 -5.09 4.51
N ILE A 43 0.40 -3.97 3.86
CA ILE A 43 1.00 -3.91 2.53
C ILE A 43 2.36 -3.21 2.65
N ASP A 44 3.43 -3.95 2.39
CA ASP A 44 4.79 -3.46 2.52
C ASP A 44 5.33 -2.96 1.16
N LEU A 45 5.75 -1.71 1.12
CA LEU A 45 6.34 -1.08 -0.06
C LEU A 45 7.70 -0.46 0.31
N LEU A 46 8.71 -0.73 -0.52
CA LEU A 46 10.00 -0.04 -0.48
C LEU A 46 9.98 1.14 -1.44
N ILE A 47 10.39 2.31 -0.95
CA ILE A 47 10.42 3.57 -1.69
C ILE A 47 11.79 4.21 -1.49
N TYR A 48 12.52 4.43 -2.58
CA TYR A 48 13.92 4.85 -2.53
C TYR A 48 14.12 6.36 -2.37
N HIS A 49 13.06 7.15 -2.58
CA HIS A 49 13.10 8.61 -2.47
C HIS A 49 12.03 9.09 -1.51
N VAL A 50 12.30 10.23 -0.87
CA VAL A 50 11.29 10.90 -0.04
C VAL A 50 10.30 11.57 -0.98
N TYR A 51 9.04 11.13 -0.92
CA TYR A 51 7.93 11.76 -1.63
C TYR A 51 6.98 12.46 -0.64
N PRO A 52 6.31 13.54 -1.07
CA PRO A 52 5.23 14.12 -0.29
C PRO A 52 4.14 13.08 -0.01
N HIS A 53 3.58 13.11 1.20
CA HIS A 53 2.51 12.20 1.62
C HIS A 53 1.27 12.23 0.69
N THR A 54 1.05 13.36 0.01
CA THR A 54 -0.03 13.57 -0.95
C THR A 54 0.00 12.58 -2.11
N VAL A 55 1.17 12.02 -2.45
CA VAL A 55 1.28 10.96 -3.46
C VAL A 55 0.50 9.72 -3.03
N PHE A 56 0.64 9.29 -1.78
CA PHE A 56 -0.07 8.13 -1.24
C PHE A 56 -1.57 8.41 -1.09
N VAL A 57 -1.93 9.62 -0.64
CA VAL A 57 -3.34 10.06 -0.60
C VAL A 57 -3.95 9.95 -1.99
N ASN A 58 -3.33 10.54 -3.01
CA ASN A 58 -3.87 10.58 -4.35
C ASN A 58 -3.96 9.18 -4.98
N ALA A 59 -2.96 8.33 -4.76
CA ALA A 59 -3.01 6.93 -5.18
C ALA A 59 -4.18 6.18 -4.52
N TYR A 60 -4.41 6.39 -3.22
CA TYR A 60 -5.55 5.82 -2.52
C TYR A 60 -6.89 6.32 -3.11
N ARG A 61 -7.05 7.65 -3.24
CA ARG A 61 -8.27 8.25 -3.81
C ARG A 61 -8.58 7.69 -5.19
N LYS A 62 -7.56 7.57 -6.06
CA LYS A 62 -7.67 7.01 -7.41
C LYS A 62 -8.02 5.52 -7.39
N ALA A 63 -7.44 4.75 -6.47
CA ALA A 63 -7.66 3.30 -6.36
C ALA A 63 -9.08 2.94 -5.87
N PHE A 64 -9.64 3.73 -4.96
CA PHE A 64 -10.88 3.40 -4.24
C PHE A 64 -12.04 4.34 -4.53
N ASN A 65 -11.84 5.39 -5.32
CA ASN A 65 -12.83 6.43 -5.63
C ASN A 65 -13.39 7.09 -4.35
N GLU A 66 -12.51 7.34 -3.39
CA GLU A 66 -12.83 7.98 -2.12
C GLU A 66 -12.27 9.40 -2.07
N GLU A 67 -13.10 10.41 -1.88
CA GLU A 67 -12.64 11.80 -1.79
C GLU A 67 -12.15 12.14 -0.37
N ASN A 68 -12.74 11.52 0.65
CA ASN A 68 -12.48 11.75 2.06
C ASN A 68 -11.49 10.73 2.62
N VAL A 69 -10.21 10.90 2.31
CA VAL A 69 -9.13 10.09 2.89
C VAL A 69 -8.45 10.90 3.99
N ARG A 70 -8.48 10.40 5.22
CA ARG A 70 -7.71 10.97 6.32
C ARG A 70 -6.45 10.14 6.52
N ILE A 71 -5.30 10.71 6.20
CA ILE A 71 -4.00 10.13 6.54
C ILE A 71 -3.47 10.79 7.81
N GLU A 72 -3.30 10.00 8.86
CA GLU A 72 -2.51 10.38 10.02
C GLU A 72 -1.05 10.07 9.77
N VAL A 73 -0.20 11.04 10.10
CA VAL A 73 1.25 10.93 9.91
C VAL A 73 1.90 10.89 11.28
N PHE A 74 2.53 9.77 11.62
CA PHE A 74 3.35 9.65 12.81
C PHE A 74 4.82 9.72 12.41
N VAL A 75 5.65 10.31 13.26
CA VAL A 75 7.10 10.24 13.11
C VAL A 75 7.65 9.54 14.35
N GLU A 76 8.23 8.36 14.17
CA GLU A 76 8.78 7.55 15.25
C GLU A 76 10.19 7.10 14.87
N ASN A 77 11.19 7.37 15.71
CA ASN A 77 12.60 7.00 15.49
C ASN A 77 13.21 7.44 14.13
N GLY A 78 12.69 8.53 13.54
CA GLY A 78 13.14 9.04 12.23
C GLY A 78 12.43 8.39 11.04
N GLU A 79 11.51 7.45 11.29
CA GLU A 79 10.62 6.87 10.29
C GLU A 79 9.31 7.65 10.23
N THR A 80 8.79 7.85 9.02
CA THR A 80 7.48 8.47 8.80
C THR A 80 6.46 7.38 8.53
N ILE A 81 5.44 7.28 9.38
CA ILE A 81 4.37 6.29 9.31
C ILE A 81 3.11 7.00 8.82
N TYR A 82 2.49 6.45 7.77
CA TYR A 82 1.23 6.95 7.21
C TYR A 82 0.10 5.97 7.55
N HIS A 83 -0.89 6.41 8.31
CA HIS A 83 -2.05 5.61 8.71
C HIS A 83 -3.32 6.18 8.06
N SER A 84 -4.01 5.39 7.25
CA SER A 84 -5.31 5.79 6.69
C SER A 84 -6.44 5.44 7.67
N ILE A 85 -7.25 6.43 8.06
CA ILE A 85 -8.47 6.23 8.83
C ILE A 85 -9.67 6.30 7.88
N TYR A 86 -10.47 5.24 7.86
CA TYR A 86 -11.75 5.14 7.13
C TYR A 86 -12.93 5.46 8.05
#